data_AF-A0A6I1H994-F1
#
_entry.id   AF-A0A6I1H994-F1
#
_cell.length_a   1.000
_cell.length_b   1.000
_cell.length_c   1.000
_cell.angle_alpha   90.00
_cell.angle_beta   90.00
_cell.angle_gamma   90.00
#
_symmetry.space_group_name_H-M   'P 1'
#
loop_
_entity.id
_entity.type
_entity.pdbx_description
1 polymer ?
#
loop_
_entity_poly.entity_id
_entity_poly.type
_entity_poly.pdbx_seq_one_letter_code
_entity_poly.pdbx_strand_id
1 'polypeptide(L)' 'MVLPLLGQDSFVIAARYGTPTSYQYQGENLQLNYGNELWGCRVIFLLDKHQRVIGVASSGAKCGSLP' A
#
# COMPACT_ATOMS: atom_id res chain seq x y z
N MET A 1 14.34 -9.98 9.05
CA MET A 1 14.80 -9.33 7.81
C MET A 1 13.58 -8.70 7.16
N VAL A 2 13.48 -7.37 7.19
CA VAL A 2 12.34 -6.64 6.64
C VAL A 2 12.73 -6.20 5.23
N LEU A 3 12.08 -6.76 4.21
CA LEU A 3 12.31 -6.36 2.82
C LEU A 3 11.71 -4.96 2.62
N PRO A 4 12.47 -3.98 2.08
CA PRO A 4 11.95 -2.65 1.80
C PRO A 4 10.80 -2.76 0.80
N LEU A 5 9.68 -2.08 1.08
CA LEU A 5 8.45 -2.17 0.26
C LEU A 5 8.62 -1.55 -1.13
N LEU A 6 9.52 -0.58 -1.29
CA LEU A 6 9.79 0.10 -2.55
C LEU A 6 10.39 -0.85 -3.60
N GLY A 7 9.95 -0.74 -4.85
CA GLY A 7 10.35 -1.57 -5.98
C GLY A 7 9.72 -2.96 -6.01
N GLN A 8 8.99 -3.36 -4.96
CA GLN A 8 8.28 -4.63 -4.96
C GLN A 8 7.11 -4.62 -5.94
N ASP A 9 6.79 -5.80 -6.43
CA ASP A 9 5.66 -6.02 -7.33
C ASP A 9 4.34 -6.02 -6.56
N SER A 10 3.26 -5.58 -7.20
CA SER A 10 1.89 -5.58 -6.66
C SER A 10 1.46 -6.95 -6.14
N PHE A 11 1.96 -8.06 -6.72
CA PHE A 11 1.68 -9.41 -6.22
C PHE A 11 2.21 -9.65 -4.81
N VAL A 12 3.35 -9.05 -4.44
CA VAL A 12 3.90 -9.19 -3.08
C VAL A 12 3.03 -8.41 -2.08
N ILE A 13 2.51 -7.26 -2.49
CA ILE A 13 1.56 -6.49 -1.68
C ILE A 13 0.25 -7.28 -1.52
N ALA A 14 -0.30 -7.84 -2.59
CA ALA A 14 -1.51 -8.66 -2.52
C ALA A 14 -1.33 -9.91 -1.64
N ALA A 15 -0.17 -10.58 -1.72
CA ALA A 15 0.13 -11.73 -0.87
C ALA A 15 0.19 -11.36 0.64
N ARG A 16 0.61 -10.13 0.97
CA ARG A 16 0.75 -9.68 2.37
C ARG A 16 -0.52 -9.03 2.92
N TYR A 17 -1.19 -8.20 2.14
CA TYR A 17 -2.30 -7.36 2.58
C TYR A 17 -3.67 -7.80 2.02
N GLY A 18 -3.68 -8.76 1.09
CA GLY A 18 -4.89 -9.22 0.42
C GLY A 18 -5.43 -8.20 -0.59
N THR A 19 -6.76 -8.18 -0.74
CA THR A 19 -7.47 -7.27 -1.65
C THR A 19 -7.56 -5.87 -1.04
N PRO A 20 -7.21 -4.80 -1.78
CA PRO A 20 -7.38 -3.45 -1.29
C PRO A 20 -8.85 -3.13 -1.06
N THR A 21 -9.13 -2.29 -0.06
CA THR A 21 -10.47 -1.79 0.23
C THR A 21 -10.96 -0.87 -0.89
N SER A 22 -10.06 -0.09 -1.48
CA SER A 22 -10.35 0.72 -2.67
C SER A 22 -9.07 1.04 -3.45
N TYR A 23 -9.24 1.49 -4.69
CA TYR A 23 -8.14 1.93 -5.54
C TYR A 23 -8.51 3.23 -6.28
N GLN A 24 -7.48 3.98 -6.68
CA GLN A 24 -7.63 5.21 -7.47
C GLN A 24 -6.48 5.32 -8.48
N TYR A 25 -6.81 5.71 -9.71
CA TYR A 25 -5.80 6.08 -10.72
C TYR A 25 -5.45 7.56 -10.58
N GLN A 26 -4.16 7.87 -10.53
CA GLN A 26 -3.60 9.23 -10.42
C GLN A 26 -2.60 9.46 -11.56
N GLY A 27 -3.11 9.84 -12.73
CA GLY A 27 -2.31 9.94 -13.94
C GLY A 27 -1.78 8.56 -14.33
N GLU A 28 -0.46 8.39 -14.31
CA GLU A 28 0.21 7.12 -14.65
C GLU A 28 0.34 6.15 -13.45
N ASN A 29 -0.04 6.58 -12.25
CA ASN A 29 0.15 5.81 -11.03
C ASN A 29 -1.17 5.20 -10.54
N LEU A 30 -1.07 4.04 -9.90
CA LEU A 30 -2.18 3.36 -9.24
C LEU A 30 -2.01 3.45 -7.72
N GLN A 31 -2.95 4.10 -7.05
CA GLN A 31 -3.02 4.10 -5.59
C GLN A 31 -3.91 2.96 -5.11
N LEU A 32 -3.39 2.13 -4.20
CA LEU A 32 -4.12 1.09 -3.49
C LEU A 32 -4.32 1.51 -2.04
N ASN A 33 -5.56 1.47 -1.55
CA ASN A 33 -5.91 1.80 -0.17
C ASN A 33 -6.32 0.53 0.58
N TYR A 34 -5.65 0.28 1.71
CA TYR A 34 -5.91 -0.82 2.61
C TYR A 34 -6.37 -0.29 3.96
N GLY A 35 -7.39 -0.93 4.53
CA GLY A 35 -7.90 -0.56 5.84
C GLY A 35 -8.57 0.81 5.84
N ASN A 36 -8.75 1.35 7.04
CA ASN A 36 -9.47 2.59 7.29
C ASN A 36 -9.06 3.14 8.66
N GLU A 37 -8.85 4.45 8.74
CA GLU A 37 -8.48 5.14 9.98
C GLU A 37 -9.52 4.96 11.09
N LEU A 38 -10.81 4.89 10.74
CA LEU A 38 -11.90 4.58 11.68
C LEU A 38 -11.73 3.22 12.36
N TRP A 39 -11.09 2.27 11.67
CA TRP A 39 -10.77 0.94 12.18
C TRP A 39 -9.35 0.87 12.79
N GLY A 40 -8.67 2.01 12.84
CA GLY A 40 -7.41 2.22 13.54
C GLY A 40 -6.17 2.16 12.67
N CYS A 41 -6.25 1.69 11.42
CA CYS A 41 -5.12 1.77 10.50
C CYS A 41 -5.55 1.82 9.03
N ARG A 42 -4.97 2.76 8.31
CA ARG A 42 -5.00 2.88 6.85
C ARG A 42 -3.59 2.79 6.30
N VAL A 43 -3.38 1.97 5.28
CA VAL A 43 -2.13 1.89 4.53
C VAL A 43 -2.41 2.19 3.06
N ILE A 44 -1.56 3.00 2.47
CA ILE A 44 -1.66 3.43 1.08
C ILE A 44 -0.39 3.01 0.36
N PHE A 45 -0.54 2.28 -0.75
CA PHE A 45 0.55 1.98 -1.67
C PHE A 45 0.35 2.77 -2.96
N LEU A 46 1.42 3.39 -3.44
CA LEU A 46 1.47 4.01 -4.76
C LEU A 46 2.30 3.13 -5.68
N LEU A 47 1.71 2.71 -6.80
CA LEU A 47 2.33 1.87 -7.81
C LEU A 47 2.56 2.67 -9.09
N ASP A 48 3.66 2.39 -9.79
CA ASP A 48 3.90 2.88 -11.14
C ASP A 48 3.12 2.07 -12.20
N LYS A 49 3.25 2.44 -13.47
CA LYS A 49 2.64 1.75 -14.62
C LYS A 49 3.09 0.31 -14.82
N HIS A 50 4.21 -0.11 -14.22
CA HIS A 50 4.70 -1.48 -14.24
C HIS A 50 4.29 -2.27 -12.99
N GLN A 51 3.35 -1.73 -12.21
CA GLN A 51 2.85 -2.28 -10.95
C GLN A 51 3.94 -2.46 -9.89
N ARG A 52 4.92 -1.55 -9.86
CA ARG A 52 5.98 -1.49 -8.84
C ARG A 52 5.69 -0.44 -7.80
N VAL A 53 5.92 -0.76 -6.53
CA VAL A 53 5.72 0.16 -5.42
C VAL A 53 6.74 1.30 -5.51
N ILE A 54 6.24 2.53 -5.67
CA ILE A 54 7.06 3.75 -5.70
C ILE A 54 6.82 4.64 -4.47
N GLY A 55 5.82 4.31 -3.65
CA GLY A 55 5.55 5.01 -2.40
C GLY A 55 4.67 4.20 -1.46
N VAL A 56 4.84 4.42 -0.17
CA VAL A 56 3.97 3.88 0.89
C VAL A 56 3.73 4.95 1.94
N ALA A 57 2.50 5.01 2.45
CA ALA A 57 2.13 5.83 3.58
C ALA A 57 1.17 5.06 4.49
N SER A 58 1.19 5.34 5.79
CA SER A 58 0.23 4.79 6.74
C SER A 58 -0.25 5.86 7.70
N SER A 59 -1.50 5.76 8.11
CA SER A 59 -2.13 6.67 9.06
C SER A 59 -3.10 5.93 9.98
N GLY A 60 -3.17 6.37 11.23
CA GLY A 60 -4.02 5.77 12.27
C GLY A 60 -3.23 5.19 13.43
N ALA A 61 -3.83 5.21 14.62
CA ALA A 61 -3.17 4.88 15.89
C ALA A 61 -2.73 3.42 16.03
N LYS A 62 -3.23 2.52 15.18
CA LYS A 62 -2.91 1.09 15.16
C LYS A 62 -2.05 0.70 13.94
N CYS A 63 -1.62 1.64 13.11
CA CYS A 63 -0.60 1.36 12.12
C CYS A 63 0.72 1.17 12.85
N GLY A 64 1.11 -0.10 13.06
CA GLY A 64 2.46 -0.42 13.47
C GLY A 64 3.49 0.17 12.51
N SER A 65 4.78 0.02 12.83
CA SER A 65 5.86 0.47 11.96
C SER A 65 5.68 -0.10 10.56
N LEU A 66 5.60 0.77 9.54
CA LEU A 66 5.69 0.33 8.16
C LEU A 66 7.07 -0.33 7.95
N PRO A 67 7.13 -1.47 7.27
CA PRO A 67 8.38 -2.16 6.97
C PRO A 67 9.26 -1.41 5.98
#